data_AF-K7MSW0-F1
#
_entry.id   AF-K7MSW0-F1
#
_cell.length_a   1.000
_cell.length_b   1.000
_cell.length_c   1.000
_cell.angle_alpha   90.00
_cell.angle_beta   90.00
_cell.angle_gamma   90.00
#
_symmetry.space_group_name_H-M   'P 1'
#
loop_
_entity.id
_entity.type
_entity.pdbx_description
1 polymer ?
#
loop_
_entity_poly.entity_id
_entity_poly.type
_entity_poly.pdbx_seq_one_letter_code
_entity_poly.pdbx_strand_id
1 'polypeptide(L)'
;MREPSSVGFEGNDAVPPQALLQRLKDYDQEHAFALWYELSYEEREYLVQDIESLDLSRIDRIIRCSLRSQGLPMAAIEPVSESSVSTVVERS
;
A
#
# COMPACT_ATOMS: atom_id res chain seq x y z
N MET A 1 31.84 14.89 31.58
CA MET A 1 32.17 15.15 30.15
C MET A 1 30.95 14.75 29.35
N ARG A 2 30.37 15.72 28.60
CA ARG A 2 29.10 15.69 27.82
C ARG A 2 27.79 15.77 28.63
N GLU A 3 27.30 17.00 28.79
CA GLU A 3 25.89 17.34 29.06
C GLU A 3 25.09 17.43 27.73
N PRO A 4 23.74 17.43 27.78
CA PRO A 4 22.85 16.65 26.91
C PRO A 4 22.28 17.43 25.73
N SER A 5 21.80 16.71 24.72
CA SER A 5 20.88 17.24 23.71
C SER A 5 19.44 16.89 24.08
N SER A 6 18.78 17.84 24.75
CA SER A 6 17.33 17.94 24.82
C SER A 6 16.79 18.33 23.44
N VAL A 7 16.07 17.42 22.79
CA VAL A 7 15.15 17.74 21.69
C VAL A 7 13.78 17.27 22.13
N GLY A 8 12.82 18.20 22.07
CA GLY A 8 11.58 18.22 22.83
C GLY A 8 10.69 16.99 22.68
N PHE A 9 10.27 16.46 23.83
CA PHE A 9 9.28 15.40 23.96
C PHE A 9 7.90 16.03 24.17
N GLU A 10 7.47 16.90 23.26
CA GLU A 10 6.11 17.46 23.25
C GLU A 10 5.32 16.73 22.17
N GLY A 11 4.52 15.75 22.57
CA GLY A 11 3.61 15.02 21.67
C GLY A 11 3.51 13.51 21.89
N ASN A 12 4.29 12.91 22.80
CA ASN A 12 4.41 11.45 22.84
C ASN A 12 3.25 10.67 23.52
N ASP A 13 2.17 11.35 23.91
CA ASP A 13 0.96 10.74 24.50
C ASP A 13 -0.21 10.59 23.51
N ALA A 14 -0.05 11.02 22.26
CA ALA A 14 -1.10 10.83 21.26
C ALA A 14 -1.26 9.33 20.97
N VAL A 15 -2.41 8.76 21.28
CA VAL A 15 -2.80 7.41 20.85
C VAL A 15 -3.08 7.45 19.35
N PRO A 16 -2.74 6.40 18.56
CA PRO A 16 -3.06 6.36 17.13
C PRO A 16 -4.57 6.56 16.88
N PRO A 17 -4.98 7.19 15.76
CA PRO A 17 -6.38 7.44 15.45
C PRO A 17 -7.21 6.16 15.47
N GLN A 18 -8.10 6.05 16.46
CA GLN A 18 -8.84 4.80 16.72
C GLN A 18 -9.70 4.36 15.52
N ALA A 19 -10.28 5.30 14.78
CA ALA A 19 -11.05 4.99 13.58
C ALA A 19 -10.20 4.31 12.49
N LEU A 20 -8.96 4.78 12.27
CA LEU A 20 -8.03 4.17 11.33
C LEU A 20 -7.51 2.84 11.85
N LEU A 21 -7.22 2.74 13.15
CA LEU A 21 -6.79 1.49 13.76
C LEU A 21 -7.84 0.39 13.60
N GLN A 22 -9.13 0.69 13.83
CA GLN A 22 -10.23 -0.26 13.58
C GLN A 22 -10.32 -0.63 12.09
N ARG A 23 -10.23 0.37 11.21
CA ARG A 23 -10.28 0.13 9.76
C ARG A 23 -9.12 -0.75 9.28
N LEU A 24 -7.91 -0.56 9.79
CA LEU A 24 -6.72 -1.38 9.46
C LEU A 24 -6.82 -2.79 10.03
N LYS A 25 -7.42 -2.94 11.22
CA LYS A 25 -7.65 -4.25 11.85
C LYS A 25 -8.53 -5.16 10.99
N ASP A 26 -9.51 -4.61 10.28
CA ASP A 26 -10.33 -5.36 9.32
C ASP A 26 -9.52 -5.95 8.15
N TYR A 27 -8.30 -5.45 7.91
CA TYR A 27 -7.37 -5.90 6.87
C TYR A 27 -6.07 -6.52 7.41
N ASP A 28 -5.95 -6.79 8.71
CA ASP A 28 -4.72 -7.33 9.36
C ASP A 28 -3.49 -6.40 9.19
N GLN A 29 -3.73 -5.08 9.15
CA GLN A 29 -2.71 -4.06 8.92
C GLN A 29 -2.48 -3.12 10.11
N GLU A 30 -2.86 -3.51 11.33
CA GLU A 30 -2.64 -2.71 12.55
C GLU A 30 -1.15 -2.44 12.84
N HIS A 31 -0.26 -3.29 12.31
CA HIS A 31 1.18 -3.13 12.41
C HIS A 31 1.71 -1.85 11.74
N ALA A 32 0.91 -1.19 10.89
CA ALA A 32 1.25 0.12 10.35
C ALA A 32 1.50 1.17 11.45
N PHE A 33 0.90 1.00 12.63
CA PHE A 33 1.10 1.87 13.80
C PHE A 33 2.13 1.31 14.81
N ALA A 34 2.88 0.26 14.47
CA ALA A 34 3.80 -0.39 15.42
C ALA A 34 4.85 0.56 16.00
N LEU A 35 5.33 1.51 15.20
CA LEU A 35 6.36 2.50 15.58
C LEU A 35 5.76 3.86 15.93
N TRP A 36 4.45 3.95 16.20
CA TRP A 36 3.75 5.23 16.38
C TRP A 36 4.39 6.15 17.42
N TYR A 37 4.84 5.60 18.55
CA TYR A 37 5.48 6.34 19.64
C TYR A 37 6.95 6.73 19.34
N GLU A 38 7.53 6.21 18.27
CA GLU A 38 8.88 6.57 17.79
C GLU A 38 8.83 7.71 16.75
N LEU A 39 7.66 7.96 16.16
CA LEU A 39 7.46 9.03 15.17
C LEU A 39 7.34 10.40 15.84
N SER A 40 7.91 11.41 15.18
CA SER A 40 7.63 12.83 15.46
C SER A 40 6.18 13.19 15.13
N TYR A 41 5.72 14.35 15.59
CA TYR A 41 4.37 14.84 15.30
C TYR A 41 4.10 14.94 13.78
N GLU A 42 5.04 15.50 13.02
CA GLU A 42 4.94 15.65 11.56
C GLU A 42 4.87 14.28 10.86
N GLU A 43 5.72 13.32 11.26
CA GLU A 43 5.71 11.97 10.71
C GLU A 43 4.39 11.22 10.99
N ARG A 44 3.76 11.48 12.14
CA ARG A 44 2.43 10.94 12.45
C ARG A 44 1.35 11.53 11.54
N GLU A 45 1.39 12.84 11.30
CA GLU A 45 0.46 13.49 10.37
C GLU A 45 0.61 12.93 8.95
N TYR A 46 1.84 12.75 8.47
CA TYR A 46 2.11 12.12 7.17
C TYR A 46 1.59 10.68 7.12
N LEU A 47 1.87 9.86 8.14
CA LEU A 47 1.40 8.47 8.18
C LEU A 47 -0.14 8.40 8.15
N VAL A 48 -0.81 9.27 8.90
CA VAL A 48 -2.29 9.33 8.93
C VAL A 48 -2.84 9.73 7.56
N GLN A 49 -2.29 10.78 6.95
CA GLN A 49 -2.70 11.25 5.63
C GLN A 49 -2.49 10.18 4.55
N ASP A 50 -1.34 9.49 4.59
CA ASP A 50 -1.03 8.41 3.65
C ASP A 50 -2.03 7.26 3.79
N ILE A 51 -2.29 6.78 5.01
CA ILE A 51 -3.26 5.69 5.25
C ILE A 51 -4.68 6.09 4.84
N GLU A 52 -5.10 7.33 5.12
CA GLU A 52 -6.43 7.83 4.73
C GLU A 52 -6.62 7.90 3.22
N SER A 53 -5.56 8.17 2.47
CA SER A 53 -5.58 8.21 1.01
C SER A 53 -5.74 6.83 0.36
N LEU A 54 -5.51 5.74 1.11
CA LEU A 54 -5.58 4.37 0.59
C LEU A 54 -7.01 3.83 0.52
N ASP A 55 -7.32 3.20 -0.61
CA ASP A 55 -8.45 2.29 -0.73
C ASP A 55 -8.03 0.89 -0.26
N LEU A 56 -8.09 0.66 1.06
CA LEU A 56 -7.75 -0.61 1.68
C LEU A 56 -8.52 -1.79 1.07
N SER A 57 -9.79 -1.59 0.70
CA SER A 57 -10.63 -2.63 0.10
C SER A 57 -10.14 -3.07 -1.28
N ARG A 58 -9.67 -2.10 -2.07
CA ARG A 58 -9.07 -2.36 -3.38
C ARG A 58 -7.72 -3.05 -3.24
N ILE A 59 -6.87 -2.60 -2.31
CA ILE A 59 -5.56 -3.20 -2.06
C ILE A 59 -5.71 -4.67 -1.66
N ASP A 60 -6.58 -4.94 -0.69
CA ASP A 60 -6.88 -6.30 -0.24
C ASP A 60 -7.42 -7.19 -1.38
N ARG A 61 -8.33 -6.68 -2.21
CA ARG A 61 -8.79 -7.39 -3.41
C ARG A 61 -7.65 -7.68 -4.39
N ILE A 62 -6.76 -6.71 -4.64
CA ILE A 62 -5.59 -6.89 -5.52
C ILE A 62 -4.68 -8.00 -4.97
N ILE A 63 -4.37 -7.97 -3.67
CA ILE A 63 -3.51 -8.96 -3.01
C ILE A 63 -4.12 -10.35 -3.11
N ARG A 64 -5.41 -10.53 -2.76
CA ARG A 64 -6.09 -11.83 -2.87
C ARG A 64 -6.12 -12.37 -4.28
N CYS A 65 -6.41 -11.52 -5.28
CA CYS A 65 -6.40 -11.93 -6.69
C CYS A 65 -5.00 -12.32 -7.15
N SER A 66 -3.99 -11.55 -6.75
CA SER A 66 -2.59 -11.78 -7.15
C SER A 66 -2.04 -13.05 -6.51
N LEU A 67 -2.27 -13.29 -5.22
CA LEU A 67 -1.85 -14.53 -4.57
C LEU A 67 -2.56 -15.76 -5.15
N ARG A 68 -3.81 -15.63 -5.57
CA ARG A 68 -4.55 -16.72 -6.24
C ARG A 68 -4.00 -17.02 -7.65
N SER A 69 -3.49 -16.01 -8.36
CA SER A 69 -2.92 -16.22 -9.70
C SER A 69 -1.50 -16.77 -9.67
N GLN A 70 -0.75 -16.56 -8.57
CA GLN A 70 0.55 -17.19 -8.33
C GLN A 70 0.37 -18.70 -8.17
N GLY A 71 0.63 -19.45 -9.24
CA GLY A 71 0.50 -20.91 -9.28
C GLY A 71 -0.51 -21.44 -10.31
N LEU A 72 -1.23 -20.55 -11.00
CA LEU A 72 -1.93 -20.94 -12.22
C LEU A 72 -0.91 -21.30 -13.29
N PRO A 73 -1.13 -22.37 -14.09
CA PRO A 73 -0.28 -22.67 -15.23
C PRO A 73 -0.16 -21.41 -16.09
N MET A 74 1.08 -20.99 -16.35
CA MET A 74 1.34 -19.92 -17.29
C MET A 74 0.68 -20.32 -18.61
N ALA A 75 -0.25 -19.49 -19.10
CA ALA A 75 -0.93 -19.77 -20.36
C ALA A 75 0.13 -19.98 -21.45
N ALA A 76 -0.06 -21.00 -22.30
CA ALA A 76 0.79 -21.19 -23.45
C ALA A 76 0.77 -19.91 -24.30
N ILE A 77 1.93 -19.28 -24.46
CA ILE A 77 2.08 -18.05 -25.24
C ILE A 77 2.20 -18.47 -26.70
N GLU A 78 1.09 -18.38 -27.44
CA GLU A 78 1.04 -18.67 -28.87
C GLU A 78 0.97 -17.38 -29.68
N PRO A 79 1.67 -17.30 -30.83
CA PRO A 79 1.55 -16.16 -31.73
C PRO A 79 0.12 -16.05 -32.29
N VAL A 80 -0.36 -14.82 -32.49
CA VAL A 80 -1.63 -14.57 -33.17
C VAL A 80 -1.52 -15.07 -34.61
N SER A 81 -2.53 -15.81 -35.09
CA SER A 81 -2.51 -16.35 -36.47
C SER A 81 -2.45 -15.24 -37.51
N GLU A 82 -1.70 -15.43 -38.59
CA GLU A 82 -1.63 -14.45 -39.70
C GLU A 82 -3.00 -14.19 -40.32
N SER A 83 -3.90 -15.18 -40.33
CA SER A 83 -5.28 -15.02 -40.81
C SER A 83 -6.14 -14.07 -39.95
N SER A 84 -5.73 -13.80 -38.71
CA SER A 84 -6.37 -12.85 -37.79
C SER A 84 -5.73 -11.46 -37.82
N VAL A 85 -4.67 -11.27 -38.60
CA VAL A 85 -3.96 -10.00 -38.72
C VAL A 85 -4.30 -9.38 -40.07
N SER A 86 -4.92 -8.19 -40.04
CA SER A 86 -5.14 -7.41 -41.26
C SER A 86 -3.86 -6.69 -41.64
N THR A 87 -3.37 -6.91 -42.87
CA THR A 87 -2.31 -6.11 -43.46
C THR A 87 -2.88 -4.79 -43.95
N VAL A 88 -2.30 -3.66 -43.54
CA VAL A 88 -2.66 -2.36 -44.11
C VAL A 88 -2.15 -2.30 -45.56
N VAL A 89 -3.05 -2.34 -46.53
CA VAL A 89 -2.74 -2.02 -47.93
C VAL A 89 -2.83 -0.51 -48.08
N GLU A 90 -1.75 0.10 -48.57
CA GLU A 90 -1.68 1.53 -48.87
C GLU A 90 -2.76 1.90 -49.92
N ARG A 91 -3.64 2.85 -49.61
CA ARG A 91 -4.67 3.34 -50.55
C ARG A 91 -4.01 4.35 -51.52
N SER A 92 -3.88 3.98 -52.79
CA SER A 92 -3.55 4.89 -53.91
C SER A 92 -4.72 5.82 -54.27
#